data_AF-A0A812Q4E6-F1
#
_entry.id   AF-A0A812Q4E6-F1
#
_cell.length_a   1.000
_cell.length_b   1.000
_cell.length_c   1.000
_cell.angle_alpha   90.00
_cell.angle_beta   90.00
_cell.angle_gamma   90.00
#
_symmetry.space_group_name_H-M   'P 1'
#
loop_
_entity.id
_entity.type
_entity.pdbx_description
1 polymer ?
#
loop_
_entity_poly.entity_id
_entity_poly.type
_entity_poly.pdbx_seq_one_letter_code
_entity_poly.pdbx_strand_id
1 'polypeptide(L)'
;MAKSGKPKDRQPPAAGQGGASTAPVGQPARWVRIAVSFAVVWHLFAVFISPLAIEPTSILVSRIGTSPYVRWYSDSLYLNQGYHFFGPDPPRNHVLRYTVTDEAGAVVAEGSLPNKTAQRPRLYYHRHMMLADQAGNGPPDINPDEWLRLMLRGYARQLLRANGGARATIECVIHNPLPPRAVLEGVDPNAPEMFQTITRVEETAASLEEPLPVPAPPEREPQTTYFVDLAAAWDDFWFRPADPAVLSAIRVVTGLLLFWTHLVWSFGLMAFFGSEGWVPPELHERMTDPRIGVNFFDFLQAPWAVWTFHVMSLIVFFLLTIGLFSRTVAVWSFLAALSYALHVTPGAFFGLDKINCFLAMYVMLGPCGARYSVDRLLRIRRGVEDADPDYVDESWTANLALRLIQLHLCVIYLFGGFGKLQGRMWWTGESIWMSVANVEYRSLDMTWLAGHLRMAELLAHGTVFFELFYCCLIWSRWARPWVLLTAVGVHAFIGLAMGMPEFALAMLTMNAAFLPVALVRGVLDPISKR
;
A
#
# COMPACT_ATOMS: atom_id res chain seq x y z
N MET A 1 60.86 24.54 29.65
CA MET A 1 60.50 25.95 29.40
C MET A 1 59.11 25.99 28.78
N ALA A 2 58.13 26.41 29.57
CA ALA A 2 56.76 26.65 29.12
C ALA A 2 56.69 27.99 28.36
N LYS A 3 55.88 28.06 27.30
CA LYS A 3 55.18 29.30 26.92
C LYS A 3 53.78 28.96 26.43
N SER A 4 52.81 29.23 27.31
CA SER A 4 51.40 29.33 27.01
C SER A 4 51.10 30.61 26.23
N GLY A 5 50.24 30.53 25.21
CA GLY A 5 49.58 31.68 24.59
C GLY A 5 48.06 31.47 24.59
N LYS A 6 47.33 32.38 25.24
CA LYS A 6 45.88 32.40 25.47
C LYS A 6 45.03 32.32 24.18
N PRO A 7 43.76 31.85 24.27
CA PRO A 7 42.82 31.91 23.15
C PRO A 7 42.32 33.34 22.93
N LYS A 8 42.18 33.75 21.67
CA LYS A 8 41.50 34.99 21.27
C LYS A 8 40.00 34.71 21.17
N ASP A 9 39.22 35.41 21.99
CA ASP A 9 37.76 35.49 21.85
C ASP A 9 37.38 36.00 20.47
N ARG A 10 36.63 35.19 19.70
CA ARG A 10 35.92 35.64 18.50
C ARG A 10 34.47 35.91 18.88
N GLN A 11 34.13 37.18 18.93
CA GLN A 11 32.76 37.69 19.00
C GLN A 11 31.97 37.20 17.77
N PRO A 12 30.70 36.76 17.92
CA PRO A 12 29.90 36.31 16.78
C PRO A 12 29.52 37.50 15.88
N PRO A 13 29.54 37.36 14.55
CA PRO A 13 29.08 38.41 13.65
C PRO A 13 27.56 38.59 13.75
N ALA A 14 27.14 39.85 13.64
CA ALA A 14 25.77 40.31 13.76
C ALA A 14 24.80 39.59 12.79
N ALA A 15 23.59 39.35 13.28
CA ALA A 15 22.47 38.77 12.53
C ALA A 15 22.11 39.65 11.33
N GLY A 16 22.54 39.23 10.14
CA GLY A 16 22.06 39.73 8.86
C GLY A 16 20.80 38.99 8.44
N GLN A 17 19.71 39.72 8.28
CA GLN A 17 18.41 39.25 7.82
C GLN A 17 18.51 38.69 6.39
N GLY A 18 18.09 37.45 6.21
CA GLY A 18 17.92 36.79 4.92
C GLY A 18 17.28 35.42 5.14
N GLY A 19 15.97 35.31 4.92
CA GLY A 19 15.18 34.10 5.14
C GLY A 19 15.58 32.95 4.22
N ALA A 20 16.62 32.22 4.59
CA ALA A 20 16.83 30.86 4.12
C ALA A 20 16.06 29.92 5.05
N SER A 21 15.07 29.22 4.50
CA SER A 21 14.39 28.10 5.16
C SER A 21 15.43 27.08 5.60
N THR A 22 15.83 27.13 6.87
CA THR A 22 16.67 26.13 7.49
C THR A 22 15.83 24.87 7.64
N ALA A 23 16.04 23.90 6.74
CA ALA A 23 15.45 22.58 6.88
C ALA A 23 15.79 22.02 8.28
N PRO A 24 14.86 21.31 8.95
CA PRO A 24 15.17 20.60 10.19
C PRO A 24 16.39 19.69 9.98
N VAL A 25 17.29 19.62 10.97
CA VAL A 25 18.53 18.84 10.90
C VAL A 25 18.23 17.41 10.42
N GLY A 26 18.90 16.98 9.35
CA GLY A 26 18.73 15.65 8.75
C GLY A 26 17.66 15.53 7.65
N GLN A 27 16.83 16.56 7.41
CA GLN A 27 15.88 16.59 6.30
C GLN A 27 16.50 17.19 5.01
N PRO A 28 16.12 16.70 3.82
CA PRO A 28 16.62 17.26 2.57
C PRO A 28 15.93 18.60 2.25
N ALA A 29 16.55 19.39 1.36
CA ALA A 29 15.99 20.67 0.91
C ALA A 29 14.57 20.49 0.33
N ARG A 30 13.73 21.53 0.47
CA ARG A 30 12.31 21.48 0.06
C ARG A 30 12.11 21.03 -1.40
N TRP A 31 12.96 21.48 -2.32
CA TRP A 31 12.86 21.08 -3.73
C TRP A 31 13.17 19.58 -3.94
N VAL A 32 14.10 19.01 -3.17
CA VAL A 32 14.39 17.56 -3.17
C VAL A 32 13.16 16.81 -2.66
N ARG A 33 12.55 17.27 -1.58
CA ARG A 33 11.33 16.67 -1.02
C ARG A 33 10.20 16.65 -2.05
N ILE A 34 9.98 17.75 -2.76
CA ILE A 34 8.97 17.83 -3.82
C ILE A 34 9.29 16.84 -4.96
N ALA A 35 10.52 16.85 -5.47
CA ALA A 35 10.93 15.96 -6.57
C ALA A 35 10.81 14.47 -6.19
N VAL A 36 11.29 14.10 -5.00
CA VAL A 36 11.18 12.73 -4.48
C VAL A 36 9.72 12.37 -4.22
N SER A 37 8.88 13.29 -3.75
CA SER A 37 7.45 13.02 -3.55
C SER A 37 6.75 12.69 -4.86
N PHE A 38 7.04 13.41 -5.95
CA PHE A 38 6.54 13.06 -7.28
C PHE A 38 7.02 11.67 -7.73
N ALA A 39 8.30 11.36 -7.53
CA ALA A 39 8.86 10.04 -7.84
C ALA A 39 8.21 8.92 -7.02
N VAL A 40 7.94 9.16 -5.73
CA VAL A 40 7.26 8.23 -4.83
C VAL A 40 5.81 8.00 -5.24
N VAL A 41 5.05 9.05 -5.55
CA VAL A 41 3.67 8.92 -6.03
C VAL A 41 3.63 8.11 -7.32
N TRP A 42 4.52 8.40 -8.27
CA TRP A 42 4.63 7.64 -9.50
C TRP A 42 5.03 6.17 -9.26
N HIS A 43 6.00 5.95 -8.37
CA HIS A 43 6.44 4.60 -8.00
C HIS A 43 5.30 3.79 -7.38
N LEU A 44 4.59 4.35 -6.40
CA LEU A 44 3.47 3.68 -5.75
C LEU A 44 2.32 3.41 -6.73
N PHE A 45 2.05 4.34 -7.64
CA PHE A 45 1.13 4.10 -8.75
C PHE A 45 1.58 2.91 -9.60
N ALA A 46 2.85 2.85 -10.00
CA ALA A 46 3.39 1.74 -10.80
C ALA A 46 3.34 0.39 -10.05
N VAL A 47 3.74 0.37 -8.77
CA VAL A 47 3.69 -0.79 -7.88
C VAL A 47 2.25 -1.31 -7.74
N PHE A 48 1.25 -0.42 -7.77
CA PHE A 48 -0.16 -0.78 -7.60
C PHE A 48 -0.87 -1.13 -8.92
N ILE A 49 -0.60 -0.39 -10.00
CA ILE A 49 -1.27 -0.59 -11.30
C ILE A 49 -0.77 -1.86 -12.00
N SER A 50 0.53 -2.17 -11.87
CA SER A 50 1.14 -3.36 -12.48
C SER A 50 0.45 -4.65 -12.04
N PRO A 51 0.09 -4.81 -10.74
CA PRO A 51 -0.69 -5.93 -10.31
C PRO A 51 -2.19 -5.82 -10.55
N LEU A 52 -2.75 -4.61 -10.62
CA LEU A 52 -4.16 -4.45 -10.97
C LEU A 52 -4.46 -4.77 -12.46
N ALA A 53 -3.45 -4.70 -13.32
CA ALA A 53 -3.56 -4.91 -14.76
C ALA A 53 -3.54 -6.39 -15.20
N ILE A 54 -3.38 -7.36 -14.29
CA ILE A 54 -3.54 -8.78 -14.63
C ILE A 54 -5.02 -9.16 -14.60
N GLU A 55 -5.40 -10.02 -15.55
CA GLU A 55 -6.71 -10.66 -15.58
C GLU A 55 -7.09 -11.38 -14.27
N PRO A 56 -8.36 -11.31 -13.86
CA PRO A 56 -9.48 -10.63 -14.52
C PRO A 56 -9.46 -9.12 -14.28
N THR A 57 -9.16 -8.28 -15.28
CA THR A 57 -9.09 -6.82 -15.11
C THR A 57 -9.98 -6.12 -16.14
N SER A 58 -10.31 -4.85 -15.90
CA SER A 58 -11.02 -4.07 -16.90
C SER A 58 -10.10 -3.71 -18.07
N ILE A 59 -10.66 -3.56 -19.28
CA ILE A 59 -9.92 -3.08 -20.46
C ILE A 59 -9.20 -1.76 -20.17
N LEU A 60 -9.82 -0.87 -19.39
CA LEU A 60 -9.22 0.41 -19.00
C LEU A 60 -7.93 0.20 -18.19
N VAL A 61 -8.01 -0.60 -17.13
CA VAL A 61 -6.88 -0.85 -16.23
C VAL A 61 -5.76 -1.60 -16.95
N SER A 62 -6.11 -2.62 -17.75
CA SER A 62 -5.15 -3.31 -18.61
C SER A 62 -4.42 -2.33 -19.52
N ARG A 63 -5.15 -1.47 -20.27
CA ARG A 63 -4.55 -0.47 -21.17
C ARG A 63 -3.64 0.53 -20.45
N ILE A 64 -3.99 0.95 -19.23
CA ILE A 64 -3.17 1.86 -18.43
C ILE A 64 -1.89 1.14 -17.99
N GLY A 65 -2.03 -0.05 -17.39
CA GLY A 65 -0.89 -0.83 -16.86
C GLY A 65 0.06 -1.31 -17.95
N THR A 66 -0.44 -1.61 -19.15
CA THR A 66 0.39 -2.00 -20.30
C THR A 66 0.75 -0.82 -21.21
N SER A 67 0.41 0.41 -20.83
CA SER A 67 0.79 1.59 -21.63
C SER A 67 2.32 1.72 -21.69
N PRO A 68 2.88 2.25 -22.79
CA PRO A 68 4.32 2.44 -22.90
C PRO A 68 4.87 3.24 -21.71
N TYR A 69 4.21 4.32 -21.29
CA TYR A 69 4.68 5.16 -20.18
C TYR A 69 4.82 4.40 -18.86
N VAL A 70 3.88 3.50 -18.55
CA VAL A 70 3.96 2.67 -17.34
C VAL A 70 5.01 1.56 -17.53
N ARG A 71 5.01 0.88 -18.68
CA ARG A 71 5.95 -0.20 -18.99
C ARG A 71 7.41 0.24 -18.99
N TRP A 72 7.73 1.42 -19.52
CA TRP A 72 9.09 1.99 -19.45
C TRP A 72 9.62 2.02 -18.02
N TYR A 73 8.75 2.31 -17.05
CA TYR A 73 9.10 2.36 -15.64
C TYR A 73 9.01 0.99 -14.96
N SER A 74 7.91 0.25 -15.18
CA SER A 74 7.64 -1.01 -14.50
C SER A 74 8.54 -2.14 -15.00
N ASP A 75 8.84 -2.22 -16.30
CA ASP A 75 9.76 -3.21 -16.88
C ASP A 75 11.18 -2.98 -16.35
N SER A 76 11.63 -1.72 -16.33
CA SER A 76 12.96 -1.32 -15.82
C SER A 76 13.16 -1.59 -14.32
N LEU A 77 12.08 -1.74 -13.56
CA LEU A 77 12.11 -2.01 -12.12
C LEU A 77 11.56 -3.41 -11.76
N TYR A 78 11.25 -4.22 -12.78
CA TYR A 78 10.65 -5.55 -12.65
C TYR A 78 9.34 -5.58 -11.83
N LEU A 79 8.56 -4.48 -11.84
CA LEU A 79 7.31 -4.30 -11.09
C LEU A 79 6.09 -4.98 -11.72
N ASN A 80 6.27 -5.58 -12.90
CA ASN A 80 5.18 -6.13 -13.70
C ASN A 80 4.56 -7.35 -12.99
N GLN A 81 3.24 -7.48 -13.11
CA GLN A 81 2.41 -8.59 -12.65
C GLN A 81 1.94 -8.53 -11.18
N GLY A 82 0.65 -8.74 -10.95
CA GLY A 82 0.08 -9.10 -9.66
C GLY A 82 -1.45 -9.13 -9.61
N TYR A 83 -2.04 -8.90 -8.44
CA TYR A 83 -3.22 -9.63 -8.01
C TYR A 83 -4.38 -8.81 -7.30
N HIS A 84 -5.35 -8.17 -7.94
CA HIS A 84 -6.73 -7.81 -7.45
C HIS A 84 -7.10 -6.91 -6.23
N PHE A 85 -8.41 -6.55 -6.09
CA PHE A 85 -8.94 -5.36 -5.37
C PHE A 85 -10.48 -5.36 -5.00
N PHE A 86 -10.87 -4.50 -4.02
CA PHE A 86 -12.16 -3.85 -3.60
C PHE A 86 -13.48 -4.54 -3.15
N GLY A 87 -14.13 -3.92 -2.15
CA GLY A 87 -15.60 -3.95 -1.89
C GLY A 87 -16.07 -2.78 -0.99
N PRO A 88 -17.29 -2.20 -1.18
CA PRO A 88 -17.88 -1.29 -0.20
C PRO A 88 -19.30 -1.72 0.25
N ASP A 89 -19.59 -1.60 1.54
CA ASP A 89 -20.95 -1.75 2.08
C ASP A 89 -21.85 -0.57 1.66
N PRO A 90 -23.14 -0.82 1.37
CA PRO A 90 -24.07 0.22 0.98
C PRO A 90 -24.53 1.08 2.18
N PRO A 91 -24.70 2.40 2.00
CA PRO A 91 -25.23 3.30 3.03
C PRO A 91 -26.72 3.07 3.32
N ARG A 92 -27.19 3.56 4.48
CA ARG A 92 -28.61 3.53 4.89
C ARG A 92 -29.41 4.52 4.03
N ASN A 93 -30.61 4.13 3.57
CA ASN A 93 -31.43 4.97 2.69
C ASN A 93 -32.51 5.76 3.45
N HIS A 94 -32.58 7.08 3.21
CA HIS A 94 -33.66 7.95 3.69
C HIS A 94 -34.78 8.13 2.65
N VAL A 95 -36.03 8.29 3.13
CA VAL A 95 -37.22 8.60 2.32
C VAL A 95 -37.95 9.79 2.94
N LEU A 96 -38.31 10.79 2.15
CA LEU A 96 -39.12 11.92 2.59
C LEU A 96 -40.58 11.73 2.16
N ARG A 97 -41.54 12.01 3.04
CA ARG A 97 -42.97 12.06 2.73
C ARG A 97 -43.45 13.50 2.86
N TYR A 98 -44.33 13.96 1.98
CA TYR A 98 -44.80 15.35 2.02
C TYR A 98 -46.29 15.49 1.71
N THR A 99 -46.88 16.55 2.25
CA THR A 99 -48.27 16.98 2.00
C THR A 99 -48.31 18.50 1.91
N VAL A 100 -49.05 19.04 0.95
CA VAL A 100 -49.26 20.47 0.71
C VAL A 100 -50.76 20.76 0.74
N THR A 101 -51.21 21.77 1.48
CA THR A 101 -52.62 22.14 1.64
C THR A 101 -52.90 23.59 1.26
N ASP A 102 -54.13 23.91 0.88
CA ASP A 102 -54.62 25.29 0.64
C ASP A 102 -55.04 26.00 1.94
N GLU A 103 -55.60 27.22 1.82
CA GLU A 103 -56.06 28.02 2.97
C GLU A 103 -57.26 27.38 3.71
N ALA A 104 -58.05 26.56 3.02
CA ALA A 104 -59.17 25.82 3.60
C ALA A 104 -58.74 24.48 4.23
N GLY A 105 -57.45 24.12 4.09
CA GLY A 105 -56.88 22.86 4.59
C GLY A 105 -57.08 21.67 3.64
N ALA A 106 -57.56 21.87 2.41
CA ALA A 106 -57.67 20.82 1.42
C ALA A 106 -56.30 20.49 0.83
N VAL A 107 -56.02 19.20 0.60
CA VAL A 107 -54.73 18.72 0.07
C VAL A 107 -54.62 19.08 -1.41
N VAL A 108 -53.59 19.86 -1.74
CA VAL A 108 -53.26 20.30 -3.09
C VAL A 108 -52.21 19.38 -3.73
N ALA A 109 -51.28 18.84 -2.94
CA ALA A 109 -50.30 17.85 -3.40
C ALA A 109 -49.83 16.93 -2.27
N GLU A 110 -49.62 15.65 -2.55
CA GLU A 110 -49.08 14.68 -1.60
C GLU A 110 -48.14 13.71 -2.34
N GLY A 111 -47.07 13.26 -1.68
CA GLY A 111 -46.14 12.31 -2.29
C GLY A 111 -44.94 11.94 -1.43
N SER A 112 -43.95 11.31 -2.07
CA SER A 112 -42.70 10.92 -1.44
C SER A 112 -41.49 11.27 -2.33
N LEU A 113 -40.33 11.46 -1.71
CA LEU A 113 -39.04 11.63 -2.36
C LEU A 113 -38.06 10.58 -1.81
N PRO A 114 -37.46 9.72 -2.64
CA PRO A 114 -37.72 9.57 -4.08
C PRO A 114 -39.01 8.79 -4.37
N ASN A 115 -39.53 8.90 -5.60
CA ASN A 115 -40.74 8.18 -6.06
C ASN A 115 -40.53 7.55 -7.45
N LYS A 116 -40.60 6.21 -7.51
CA LYS A 116 -40.30 5.42 -8.72
C LYS A 116 -41.33 5.57 -9.85
N THR A 117 -42.57 5.95 -9.53
CA THR A 117 -43.64 6.14 -10.53
C THR A 117 -43.60 7.55 -11.11
N ALA A 118 -43.36 8.56 -10.27
CA ALA A 118 -43.32 9.96 -10.69
C ALA A 118 -41.97 10.39 -11.32
N GLN A 119 -40.84 9.76 -10.96
CA GLN A 119 -39.50 10.23 -11.35
C GLN A 119 -38.83 9.30 -12.37
N ARG A 120 -39.06 9.54 -13.65
CA ARG A 120 -38.38 8.85 -14.76
C ARG A 120 -37.62 9.85 -15.64
N PRO A 121 -36.45 9.48 -16.23
CA PRO A 121 -35.79 8.17 -16.20
C PRO A 121 -35.13 7.84 -14.84
N ARG A 122 -34.61 6.62 -14.67
CA ARG A 122 -34.09 6.13 -13.37
C ARG A 122 -33.02 7.02 -12.73
N LEU A 123 -32.26 7.77 -13.53
CA LEU A 123 -31.31 8.76 -13.01
C LEU A 123 -32.00 9.92 -12.26
N TYR A 124 -33.18 10.36 -12.73
CA TYR A 124 -33.96 11.42 -12.08
C TYR A 124 -34.49 10.96 -10.71
N TYR A 125 -34.91 9.69 -10.61
CA TYR A 125 -35.21 9.04 -9.32
C TYR A 125 -34.00 9.04 -8.39
N HIS A 126 -32.82 8.64 -8.87
CA HIS A 126 -31.61 8.64 -8.03
C HIS A 126 -31.20 10.05 -7.57
N ARG A 127 -31.41 11.10 -8.38
CA ARG A 127 -31.15 12.48 -7.94
C ARG A 127 -32.02 12.87 -6.74
N HIS A 128 -33.30 12.49 -6.74
CA HIS A 128 -34.19 12.71 -5.60
C HIS A 128 -33.89 11.78 -4.42
N MET A 129 -33.38 10.58 -4.69
CA MET A 129 -32.91 9.67 -3.65
C MET A 129 -31.73 10.29 -2.90
N MET A 130 -30.76 10.86 -3.61
CA MET A 130 -29.63 11.55 -3.00
C MET A 130 -30.05 12.82 -2.25
N LEU A 131 -31.09 13.54 -2.70
CA LEU A 131 -31.63 14.68 -1.94
C LEU A 131 -32.19 14.26 -0.57
N ALA A 132 -32.90 13.14 -0.52
CA ALA A 132 -33.39 12.59 0.75
C ALA A 132 -32.23 12.09 1.62
N ASP A 133 -31.29 11.36 1.02
CA ASP A 133 -30.20 10.70 1.74
C ASP A 133 -29.15 11.67 2.30
N GLN A 134 -28.91 12.78 1.60
CA GLN A 134 -27.93 13.79 1.99
C GLN A 134 -28.51 14.91 2.85
N ALA A 135 -29.82 14.88 3.17
CA ALA A 135 -30.48 15.95 3.90
C ALA A 135 -29.88 16.18 5.31
N GLY A 136 -29.32 15.15 5.94
CA GLY A 136 -28.64 15.25 7.24
C GLY A 136 -27.14 15.55 7.18
N ASN A 137 -26.54 15.59 5.98
CA ASN A 137 -25.09 15.79 5.80
C ASN A 137 -24.76 17.29 5.75
N GLY A 138 -24.78 17.92 6.93
CA GLY A 138 -24.49 19.34 7.10
C GLY A 138 -23.03 19.67 7.33
N PRO A 139 -22.72 20.98 7.41
CA PRO A 139 -21.44 21.46 7.92
C PRO A 139 -21.14 20.84 9.30
N PRO A 140 -19.88 20.47 9.60
CA PRO A 140 -19.51 19.78 10.83
C PRO A 140 -19.74 20.60 12.10
N ASP A 141 -19.88 21.91 11.95
CA ASP A 141 -20.13 22.91 12.99
C ASP A 141 -21.62 23.06 13.35
N ILE A 142 -22.54 22.45 12.60
CA ILE A 142 -23.98 22.48 12.87
C ILE A 142 -24.43 21.08 13.30
N ASN A 143 -25.27 21.00 14.34
CA ASN A 143 -25.84 19.73 14.78
C ASN A 143 -26.57 19.04 13.61
N PRO A 144 -26.28 17.76 13.29
CA PRO A 144 -26.90 17.06 12.16
C PRO A 144 -28.44 17.06 12.15
N ASP A 145 -29.09 17.01 13.32
CA ASP A 145 -30.55 17.04 13.43
C ASP A 145 -31.11 18.44 13.13
N GLU A 146 -30.37 19.48 13.53
CA GLU A 146 -30.71 20.87 13.25
C GLU A 146 -30.53 21.18 11.75
N TRP A 147 -29.45 20.70 11.15
CA TRP A 147 -29.21 20.81 9.72
C TRP A 147 -30.25 20.04 8.90
N LEU A 148 -30.58 18.81 9.31
CA LEU A 148 -31.64 18.03 8.69
C LEU A 148 -32.95 18.80 8.69
N ARG A 149 -33.35 19.40 9.83
CA ARG A 149 -34.55 20.24 9.90
C ARG A 149 -34.47 21.42 8.93
N LEU A 150 -33.34 22.14 8.87
CA LEU A 150 -33.15 23.26 7.94
C LEU A 150 -33.29 22.84 6.47
N MET A 151 -32.72 21.70 6.08
CA MET A 151 -32.85 21.14 4.73
C MET A 151 -34.30 20.76 4.41
N LEU A 152 -35.02 20.13 5.35
CA LEU A 152 -36.44 19.80 5.18
C LEU A 152 -37.32 21.06 5.08
N ARG A 153 -37.02 22.13 5.82
CA ARG A 153 -37.68 23.44 5.64
C ARG A 153 -37.45 23.98 4.24
N GLY A 154 -36.22 23.88 3.72
CA GLY A 154 -35.88 24.21 2.34
C GLY A 154 -36.70 23.43 1.31
N TYR A 155 -36.84 22.12 1.50
CA TYR A 155 -37.66 21.27 0.64
C TYR A 155 -39.16 21.63 0.73
N ALA A 156 -39.68 21.92 1.93
CA ALA A 156 -41.09 22.29 2.13
C ALA A 156 -41.42 23.60 1.41
N ARG A 157 -40.54 24.60 1.49
CA ARG A 157 -40.66 25.85 0.74
C ARG A 157 -40.63 25.65 -0.77
N GLN A 158 -39.80 24.75 -1.27
CA GLN A 158 -39.79 24.43 -2.70
C GLN A 158 -41.08 23.75 -3.14
N LEU A 159 -41.64 22.85 -2.32
CA LEU A 159 -42.94 22.22 -2.59
C LEU A 159 -44.10 23.23 -2.58
N LEU A 160 -44.07 24.20 -1.67
CA LEU A 160 -45.02 25.32 -1.67
C LEU A 160 -44.97 26.10 -2.99
N ARG A 161 -43.75 26.48 -3.43
CA ARG A 161 -43.56 27.21 -4.70
C ARG A 161 -44.00 26.40 -5.92
N ALA A 162 -43.73 25.09 -5.92
CA ALA A 162 -44.02 24.23 -7.05
C ALA A 162 -45.51 23.87 -7.19
N ASN A 163 -46.25 23.79 -6.08
CA ASN A 163 -47.63 23.31 -6.07
C ASN A 163 -48.67 24.40 -5.70
N GLY A 164 -48.24 25.61 -5.30
CA GLY A 164 -49.14 26.74 -5.05
C GLY A 164 -50.06 26.59 -3.84
N GLY A 165 -49.56 26.03 -2.72
CA GLY A 165 -50.33 25.83 -1.48
C GLY A 165 -50.08 26.88 -0.39
N ALA A 166 -50.91 26.88 0.65
CA ALA A 166 -50.78 27.72 1.83
C ALA A 166 -49.86 27.11 2.91
N ARG A 167 -49.76 25.79 2.99
CA ARG A 167 -48.93 25.05 3.98
C ARG A 167 -48.33 23.77 3.39
N ALA A 168 -47.09 23.46 3.73
CA ALA A 168 -46.42 22.21 3.36
C ALA A 168 -45.79 21.55 4.59
N THR A 169 -46.04 20.25 4.74
CA THR A 169 -45.47 19.39 5.77
C THR A 169 -44.55 18.37 5.11
N ILE A 170 -43.35 18.16 5.67
CA ILE A 170 -42.42 17.10 5.26
C ILE A 170 -42.00 16.26 6.47
N GLU A 171 -42.00 14.94 6.28
CA GLU A 171 -41.52 13.94 7.24
C GLU A 171 -40.30 13.21 6.65
N CYS A 172 -39.20 13.14 7.41
CA CYS A 172 -38.05 12.31 7.05
C CYS A 172 -38.17 10.94 7.72
N VAL A 173 -38.13 9.89 6.91
CA VAL A 173 -38.39 8.50 7.31
C VAL A 173 -37.21 7.61 6.93
N ILE A 174 -36.74 6.79 7.87
CA ILE A 174 -35.72 5.76 7.62
C ILE A 174 -36.41 4.43 7.41
N HIS A 175 -36.00 3.70 6.35
CA HIS A 175 -36.32 2.29 6.21
C HIS A 175 -35.24 1.45 6.89
N ASN A 176 -35.59 0.76 7.97
CA ASN A 176 -34.68 -0.17 8.64
C ASN A 176 -34.75 -1.53 7.91
N PRO A 177 -33.69 -1.99 7.24
CA PRO A 177 -33.74 -3.27 6.54
C PRO A 177 -33.81 -4.43 7.55
N LEU A 178 -34.63 -5.43 7.25
CA LEU A 178 -34.72 -6.64 8.06
C LEU A 178 -33.50 -7.54 7.85
N PRO A 179 -33.01 -8.23 8.90
CA PRO A 179 -32.08 -9.33 8.72
C PRO A 179 -32.77 -10.47 7.95
N PRO A 180 -32.03 -11.24 7.11
CA PRO A 180 -32.61 -12.29 6.26
C PRO A 180 -33.50 -13.29 7.00
N ARG A 181 -33.16 -13.61 8.25
CA ARG A 181 -33.91 -14.55 9.09
C ARG A 181 -35.34 -14.09 9.38
N ALA A 182 -35.56 -12.79 9.63
CA ALA A 182 -36.89 -12.26 9.93
C ALA A 182 -37.81 -12.31 8.70
N VAL A 183 -37.25 -12.08 7.51
CA VAL A 183 -38.00 -12.21 6.24
C VAL A 183 -38.42 -13.68 6.00
N LEU A 184 -37.53 -14.63 6.30
CA LEU A 184 -37.81 -16.06 6.18
C LEU A 184 -38.84 -16.57 7.20
N GLU A 185 -38.93 -15.93 8.36
CA GLU A 185 -39.95 -16.18 9.40
C GLU A 185 -41.30 -15.51 9.05
N GLY A 186 -41.41 -14.87 7.89
CA GLY A 186 -42.66 -14.34 7.32
C GLY A 186 -42.92 -12.87 7.62
N VAL A 187 -41.96 -12.14 8.20
CA VAL A 187 -42.09 -10.70 8.46
C VAL A 187 -41.89 -9.94 7.14
N ASP A 188 -42.87 -9.11 6.76
CA ASP A 188 -42.80 -8.32 5.54
C ASP A 188 -41.74 -7.20 5.70
N PRO A 189 -40.67 -7.16 4.87
CA PRO A 189 -39.66 -6.10 4.92
C PRO A 189 -40.19 -4.73 4.50
N ASN A 190 -41.40 -4.64 3.95
CA ASN A 190 -42.06 -3.39 3.58
C ASN A 190 -43.17 -2.99 4.56
N ALA A 191 -43.33 -3.71 5.67
CA ALA A 191 -44.36 -3.40 6.65
C ALA A 191 -44.18 -1.97 7.20
N PRO A 192 -45.26 -1.25 7.55
CA PRO A 192 -45.19 0.13 8.06
C PRO A 192 -44.26 0.28 9.26
N GLU A 193 -44.11 -0.76 10.08
CA GLU A 193 -43.24 -0.81 11.27
C GLU A 193 -41.75 -0.72 10.91
N MET A 194 -41.37 -1.02 9.66
CA MET A 194 -39.99 -0.89 9.18
C MET A 194 -39.59 0.54 8.84
N PHE A 195 -40.55 1.47 8.89
CA PHE A 195 -40.36 2.87 8.55
C PHE A 195 -40.47 3.74 9.81
N GLN A 196 -39.36 4.35 10.22
CA GLN A 196 -39.32 5.21 11.40
C GLN A 196 -39.19 6.68 10.99
N THR A 197 -40.13 7.53 11.44
CA THR A 197 -40.03 8.99 11.26
C THR A 197 -38.99 9.57 12.21
N ILE A 198 -37.93 10.18 11.66
CA ILE A 198 -36.88 10.85 12.44
C ILE A 198 -37.35 12.23 12.89
N THR A 199 -37.90 13.00 11.95
CA THR A 199 -38.25 14.40 12.18
C THR A 199 -39.35 14.85 11.21
N ARG A 200 -40.13 15.84 11.64
CA ARG A 200 -41.21 16.46 10.87
C ARG A 200 -41.07 17.96 10.90
N VAL A 201 -41.32 18.60 9.76
CA VAL A 201 -41.20 20.04 9.56
C VAL A 201 -42.43 20.57 8.82
N GLU A 202 -42.85 21.78 9.16
CA GLU A 202 -43.95 22.48 8.51
C GLU A 202 -43.54 23.91 8.11
N GLU A 203 -43.90 24.35 6.91
CA GLU A 203 -43.70 25.72 6.41
C GLU A 203 -45.00 26.25 5.79
N THR A 204 -45.19 27.57 5.80
CA THR A 204 -46.40 28.26 5.28
C THR A 204 -46.06 29.19 4.11
N ALA A 205 -47.04 29.61 3.33
CA ALA A 205 -46.82 30.56 2.23
C ALA A 205 -46.19 31.88 2.70
N ALA A 206 -46.57 32.39 3.88
CA ALA A 206 -45.97 33.57 4.49
C ALA A 206 -44.47 33.39 4.78
N SER A 207 -44.03 32.17 5.13
CA SER A 207 -42.62 31.88 5.39
C SER A 207 -41.71 31.99 4.15
N LEU A 208 -42.29 32.10 2.94
CA LEU A 208 -41.55 32.29 1.70
C LEU A 208 -41.00 33.71 1.54
N GLU A 209 -41.60 34.69 2.22
CA GLU A 209 -41.17 36.10 2.16
C GLU A 209 -39.89 36.36 2.96
N GLU A 210 -39.62 35.51 3.96
CA GLU A 210 -38.41 35.57 4.78
C GLU A 210 -37.36 34.55 4.30
N PRO A 211 -36.07 34.91 4.22
CA PRO A 211 -35.01 33.94 3.94
C PRO A 211 -34.94 32.87 5.03
N LEU A 212 -34.50 31.65 4.68
CA LEU A 212 -34.27 30.60 5.67
C LEU A 212 -33.20 31.08 6.67
N PRO A 213 -33.44 30.97 7.98
CA PRO A 213 -32.48 31.39 9.00
C PRO A 213 -31.34 30.37 9.11
N VAL A 214 -30.46 30.35 8.12
CA VAL A 214 -29.24 29.53 8.11
C VAL A 214 -28.22 30.21 9.02
N PRO A 215 -27.64 29.50 10.02
CA PRO A 215 -26.58 30.05 10.87
C PRO A 215 -25.45 30.64 10.03
N ALA A 216 -25.00 31.85 10.37
CA ALA A 216 -23.83 32.44 9.73
C ALA A 216 -22.60 31.58 10.05
N PRO A 217 -21.72 31.30 9.06
CA PRO A 217 -20.50 30.56 9.33
C PRO A 217 -19.66 31.33 10.37
N PRO A 218 -18.98 30.63 11.30
CA PRO A 218 -18.04 31.29 12.20
C PRO A 218 -17.00 32.09 11.41
N GLU A 219 -16.49 33.18 11.98
CA GLU A 219 -15.38 33.95 11.40
C GLU A 219 -14.26 32.98 11.03
N ARG A 220 -14.00 32.86 9.72
CA ARG A 220 -12.99 31.94 9.21
C ARG A 220 -11.62 32.44 9.61
N GLU A 221 -10.99 31.79 10.58
CA GLU A 221 -9.54 31.64 10.53
C GLU A 221 -9.16 31.06 9.17
N PRO A 222 -8.03 31.50 8.56
CA PRO A 222 -7.65 31.05 7.23
C PRO A 222 -7.60 29.52 7.18
N GLN A 223 -8.52 28.92 6.43
CA GLN A 223 -8.57 27.49 6.17
C GLN A 223 -7.40 27.09 5.25
N THR A 224 -6.22 26.97 5.83
CA THR A 224 -5.06 26.34 5.21
C THR A 224 -4.75 24.97 5.81
N THR A 225 -5.51 24.50 6.80
CA THR A 225 -5.11 23.37 7.65
C THR A 225 -5.09 22.02 6.94
N TYR A 226 -6.15 21.55 6.29
CA TYR A 226 -6.15 20.17 5.75
C TYR A 226 -4.99 19.86 4.79
N PHE A 227 -4.75 20.72 3.80
CA PHE A 227 -3.67 20.48 2.84
C PHE A 227 -2.28 20.71 3.44
N VAL A 228 -2.15 21.61 4.41
CA VAL A 228 -0.90 21.84 5.15
C VAL A 228 -0.61 20.68 6.10
N ASP A 229 -1.63 20.17 6.78
CA ASP A 229 -1.56 19.01 7.68
C ASP A 229 -1.26 17.73 6.89
N LEU A 230 -1.90 17.56 5.73
CA LEU A 230 -1.60 16.44 4.83
C LEU A 230 -0.19 16.54 4.27
N ALA A 231 0.27 17.75 3.88
CA ALA A 231 1.64 17.96 3.43
C ALA A 231 2.65 17.70 4.56
N ALA A 232 2.37 18.14 5.78
CA ALA A 232 3.20 17.90 6.95
C ALA A 232 3.24 16.41 7.34
N ALA A 233 2.11 15.71 7.29
CA ALA A 233 2.03 14.27 7.52
C ALA A 233 2.76 13.47 6.42
N TRP A 234 2.61 13.88 5.17
CA TRP A 234 3.38 13.32 4.05
C TRP A 234 4.88 13.53 4.25
N ASP A 235 5.28 14.72 4.67
CA ASP A 235 6.67 15.05 4.91
C ASP A 235 7.27 14.26 6.07
N ASP A 236 6.55 14.13 7.19
CA ASP A 236 6.98 13.34 8.34
C ASP A 236 7.05 11.84 7.97
N PHE A 237 6.07 11.34 7.21
CA PHE A 237 6.06 9.94 6.80
C PHE A 237 7.26 9.55 5.95
N TRP A 238 7.66 10.39 4.99
CA TRP A 238 8.74 10.08 4.03
C TRP A 238 10.11 10.61 4.43
N PHE A 239 10.19 11.83 4.95
CA PHE A 239 11.46 12.56 5.10
C PHE A 239 11.94 12.67 6.54
N ARG A 240 11.22 12.11 7.52
CA ARG A 240 11.75 11.99 8.87
C ARG A 240 13.00 11.11 8.88
N PRO A 241 14.14 11.58 9.44
CA PRO A 241 15.31 10.74 9.61
C PRO A 241 15.01 9.51 10.46
N ALA A 242 15.59 8.37 10.09
CA ALA A 242 15.48 7.12 10.85
C ALA A 242 16.85 6.46 11.00
N ASP A 243 17.00 5.69 12.07
CA ASP A 243 18.18 4.84 12.31
C ASP A 243 18.34 3.81 11.18
N PRO A 244 19.51 3.76 10.50
CA PRO A 244 19.74 2.85 9.38
C PRO A 244 19.98 1.39 9.79
N ALA A 245 19.93 1.03 11.08
CA ALA A 245 20.18 -0.33 11.57
C ALA A 245 19.34 -1.40 10.87
N VAL A 246 18.02 -1.19 10.76
CA VAL A 246 17.09 -2.15 10.14
C VAL A 246 17.42 -2.32 8.66
N LEU A 247 17.62 -1.21 7.93
CA LEU A 247 17.99 -1.26 6.51
C LEU A 247 19.34 -1.95 6.28
N SER A 248 20.31 -1.71 7.17
CA SER A 248 21.64 -2.33 7.10
C SER A 248 21.58 -3.83 7.38
N ALA A 249 20.68 -4.28 8.26
CA ALA A 249 20.42 -5.69 8.51
C ALA A 249 19.74 -6.36 7.30
N ILE A 250 18.72 -5.70 6.72
CA ILE A 250 18.07 -6.13 5.47
C ILE A 250 19.13 -6.30 4.37
N ARG A 251 20.07 -5.35 4.23
CA ARG A 251 21.17 -5.44 3.26
C ARG A 251 22.01 -6.72 3.42
N VAL A 252 22.32 -7.16 4.65
CA VAL A 252 23.06 -8.42 4.87
C VAL A 252 22.33 -9.58 4.21
N VAL A 253 21.04 -9.73 4.54
CA VAL A 253 20.25 -10.87 4.08
C VAL A 253 19.95 -10.77 2.59
N THR A 254 19.66 -9.58 2.07
CA THR A 254 19.51 -9.33 0.62
C THR A 254 20.77 -9.71 -0.14
N GLY A 255 21.95 -9.31 0.33
CA GLY A 255 23.22 -9.69 -0.29
C GLY A 255 23.43 -11.20 -0.30
N LEU A 256 23.14 -11.88 0.83
CA LEU A 256 23.25 -13.34 0.94
C LEU A 256 22.29 -14.05 -0.01
N LEU A 257 21.02 -13.61 -0.06
CA LEU A 257 20.01 -14.17 -0.96
C LEU A 257 20.43 -14.01 -2.43
N LEU A 258 20.89 -12.82 -2.82
CA LEU A 258 21.40 -12.59 -4.17
C LEU A 258 22.61 -13.47 -4.47
N PHE A 259 23.60 -13.50 -3.57
CA PHE A 259 24.79 -14.34 -3.76
C PHE A 259 24.42 -15.81 -3.92
N TRP A 260 23.59 -16.36 -3.02
CA TRP A 260 23.18 -17.76 -3.05
C TRP A 260 22.36 -18.10 -4.28
N THR A 261 21.30 -17.33 -4.58
CA THR A 261 20.43 -17.56 -5.74
C THR A 261 21.25 -17.59 -7.03
N HIS A 262 22.23 -16.69 -7.15
CA HIS A 262 23.08 -16.63 -8.34
C HIS A 262 24.19 -17.68 -8.33
N LEU A 263 24.71 -18.08 -7.17
CA LEU A 263 25.67 -19.18 -7.09
C LEU A 263 25.05 -20.51 -7.56
N VAL A 264 23.76 -20.72 -7.28
CA VAL A 264 23.04 -21.91 -7.77
C VAL A 264 22.99 -21.94 -9.30
N TRP A 265 22.86 -20.79 -9.96
CA TRP A 265 22.93 -20.72 -11.42
C TRP A 265 24.28 -21.18 -11.99
N SER A 266 25.37 -21.16 -11.22
CA SER A 266 26.68 -21.62 -11.68
C SER A 266 26.68 -23.09 -12.13
N PHE A 267 25.81 -23.95 -11.58
CA PHE A 267 25.75 -25.37 -11.95
C PHE A 267 25.23 -25.61 -13.37
N GLY A 268 24.45 -24.68 -13.91
CA GLY A 268 23.82 -24.79 -15.22
C GLY A 268 23.88 -23.50 -16.03
N LEU A 269 24.87 -22.64 -15.77
CA LEU A 269 24.87 -21.24 -16.23
C LEU A 269 24.62 -21.12 -17.74
N MET A 270 25.33 -21.90 -18.55
CA MET A 270 25.19 -21.86 -20.00
C MET A 270 23.86 -22.46 -20.50
N ALA A 271 23.24 -23.35 -19.73
CA ALA A 271 21.95 -23.92 -20.08
C ALA A 271 20.79 -22.94 -19.79
N PHE A 272 20.97 -22.00 -18.84
CA PHE A 272 19.95 -21.00 -18.52
C PHE A 272 20.18 -19.64 -19.18
N PHE A 273 21.44 -19.25 -19.41
CA PHE A 273 21.83 -17.92 -19.86
C PHE A 273 22.69 -17.90 -21.14
N GLY A 274 22.95 -19.07 -21.72
CA GLY A 274 23.70 -19.18 -22.97
C GLY A 274 22.80 -19.07 -24.20
N SER A 275 23.43 -18.86 -25.37
CA SER A 275 22.74 -18.77 -26.66
C SER A 275 21.99 -20.05 -27.05
N GLU A 276 22.40 -21.20 -26.52
CA GLU A 276 21.80 -22.53 -26.75
C GLU A 276 21.07 -23.04 -25.48
N GLY A 277 20.55 -22.12 -24.65
CA GLY A 277 19.88 -22.45 -23.40
C GLY A 277 18.51 -23.12 -23.58
N TRP A 278 17.90 -23.52 -22.46
CA TRP A 278 16.56 -24.13 -22.40
C TRP A 278 15.48 -23.30 -23.07
N VAL A 279 15.64 -21.97 -23.09
CA VAL A 279 14.81 -21.04 -23.84
C VAL A 279 15.73 -20.25 -24.78
N PRO A 280 15.85 -20.66 -26.05
CA PRO A 280 16.69 -19.95 -27.03
C PRO A 280 16.22 -18.50 -27.25
N PRO A 281 17.12 -17.56 -27.59
CA PRO A 281 16.78 -16.15 -27.80
C PRO A 281 15.63 -15.92 -28.80
N GLU A 282 15.57 -16.72 -29.88
CA GLU A 282 14.54 -16.59 -30.92
C GLU A 282 13.13 -16.92 -30.41
N LEU A 283 13.05 -17.84 -29.44
CA LEU A 283 11.80 -18.19 -28.78
C LEU A 283 11.44 -17.14 -27.72
N HIS A 284 12.44 -16.67 -26.96
CA HIS A 284 12.28 -15.62 -25.97
C HIS A 284 11.72 -14.33 -26.60
N GLU A 285 12.24 -13.87 -27.74
CA GLU A 285 11.75 -12.70 -28.47
C GLU A 285 10.28 -12.83 -28.92
N ARG A 286 9.81 -14.05 -29.19
CA ARG A 286 8.41 -14.31 -29.58
C ARG A 286 7.46 -14.46 -28.41
N MET A 287 7.95 -14.94 -27.26
CA MET A 287 7.13 -15.17 -26.07
C MET A 287 6.96 -13.91 -25.21
N THR A 288 7.78 -12.89 -25.46
CA THR A 288 7.80 -11.67 -24.66
C THR A 288 7.54 -10.47 -25.56
N ASP A 289 6.56 -9.63 -25.20
CA ASP A 289 6.52 -8.27 -25.72
C ASP A 289 7.87 -7.59 -25.44
N PRO A 290 8.38 -6.72 -26.34
CA PRO A 290 9.63 -6.00 -26.11
C PRO A 290 9.63 -5.34 -24.74
N ARG A 291 10.45 -5.84 -23.83
CA ARG A 291 10.60 -5.29 -22.48
C ARG A 291 11.65 -4.21 -22.51
N ILE A 292 11.37 -3.15 -21.76
CA ILE A 292 12.27 -2.01 -21.68
C ILE A 292 13.03 -2.13 -20.37
N GLY A 293 14.27 -2.63 -20.43
CA GLY A 293 15.10 -2.83 -19.25
C GLY A 293 16.55 -3.10 -19.64
N VAL A 294 17.47 -2.90 -18.69
CA VAL A 294 18.90 -3.19 -18.91
C VAL A 294 19.11 -4.70 -18.74
N ASN A 295 19.25 -5.41 -19.85
CA ASN A 295 19.62 -6.81 -19.87
C ASN A 295 21.03 -6.96 -20.46
N PHE A 296 22.02 -7.25 -19.62
CA PHE A 296 23.40 -7.43 -20.07
C PHE A 296 23.55 -8.69 -20.94
N PHE A 297 22.73 -9.72 -20.72
CA PHE A 297 22.83 -10.97 -21.47
C PHE A 297 22.51 -10.83 -22.97
N ASP A 298 21.73 -9.82 -23.36
CA ASP A 298 21.46 -9.54 -24.79
C ASP A 298 22.76 -9.26 -25.56
N PHE A 299 23.77 -8.72 -24.87
CA PHE A 299 25.07 -8.38 -25.44
C PHE A 299 26.14 -9.47 -25.22
N LEU A 300 25.85 -10.50 -24.42
CA LEU A 300 26.82 -11.51 -23.98
C LEU A 300 26.49 -12.88 -24.58
N GLN A 301 26.92 -13.10 -25.83
CA GLN A 301 26.67 -14.37 -26.53
C GLN A 301 27.79 -15.39 -26.35
N ALA A 302 29.02 -14.94 -26.06
CA ALA A 302 30.17 -15.83 -25.91
C ALA A 302 30.21 -16.46 -24.50
N PRO A 303 30.48 -17.78 -24.37
CA PRO A 303 30.49 -18.45 -23.07
C PRO A 303 31.41 -17.80 -22.03
N TRP A 304 32.60 -17.37 -22.44
CA TRP A 304 33.54 -16.69 -21.53
C TRP A 304 32.98 -15.36 -21.01
N ALA A 305 32.18 -14.65 -21.81
CA ALA A 305 31.61 -13.35 -21.46
C ALA A 305 30.46 -13.52 -20.45
N VAL A 306 29.62 -14.54 -20.65
CA VAL A 306 28.59 -14.97 -19.69
C VAL A 306 29.23 -15.32 -18.34
N TRP A 307 30.27 -16.17 -18.33
CA TRP A 307 30.98 -16.52 -17.10
C TRP A 307 31.66 -15.33 -16.43
N THR A 308 32.22 -14.40 -17.21
CA THR A 308 32.87 -13.19 -16.68
C THR A 308 31.85 -12.31 -15.96
N PHE A 309 30.74 -12.00 -16.61
CA PHE A 309 29.65 -11.23 -16.01
C PHE A 309 29.10 -11.92 -14.75
N HIS A 310 28.98 -13.25 -14.79
CA HIS A 310 28.52 -14.05 -13.66
C HIS A 310 29.44 -13.97 -12.45
N VAL A 311 30.74 -14.21 -12.63
CA VAL A 311 31.72 -14.13 -11.54
C VAL A 311 31.79 -12.70 -10.97
N MET A 312 31.72 -11.68 -11.84
CA MET A 312 31.66 -10.28 -11.39
C MET A 312 30.39 -10.00 -10.56
N SER A 313 29.25 -10.54 -10.98
CA SER A 313 27.97 -10.40 -10.24
C SER A 313 28.06 -11.06 -8.86
N LEU A 314 28.63 -12.27 -8.77
CA LEU A 314 28.85 -12.95 -7.48
C LEU A 314 29.76 -12.13 -6.54
N ILE A 315 30.83 -11.53 -7.08
CA ILE A 315 31.68 -10.62 -6.30
C ILE A 315 30.88 -9.42 -5.81
N VAL A 316 30.08 -8.78 -6.67
CA VAL A 316 29.24 -7.64 -6.31
C VAL A 316 28.24 -7.99 -5.20
N PHE A 317 27.57 -9.15 -5.28
CA PHE A 317 26.64 -9.61 -4.24
C PHE A 317 27.34 -9.95 -2.92
N PHE A 318 28.54 -10.53 -2.97
CA PHE A 318 29.35 -10.76 -1.78
C PHE A 318 29.78 -9.43 -1.13
N LEU A 319 30.23 -8.46 -1.94
CA LEU A 319 30.59 -7.12 -1.46
C LEU A 319 29.38 -6.41 -0.84
N LEU A 320 28.20 -6.55 -1.46
CA LEU A 320 26.95 -6.04 -0.87
C LEU A 320 26.68 -6.70 0.48
N THR A 321 26.88 -8.02 0.62
CA THR A 321 26.66 -8.80 1.85
C THR A 321 27.52 -8.36 3.02
N ILE A 322 28.79 -8.07 2.77
CA ILE A 322 29.70 -7.58 3.82
C ILE A 322 29.61 -6.05 4.00
N GLY A 323 28.96 -5.34 3.08
CA GLY A 323 28.86 -3.89 3.08
C GLY A 323 30.20 -3.20 2.80
N LEU A 324 30.86 -3.58 1.71
CA LEU A 324 32.06 -2.93 1.19
C LEU A 324 31.73 -2.21 -0.12
N PHE A 325 32.06 -0.92 -0.22
CA PHE A 325 31.61 -0.01 -1.29
C PHE A 325 30.08 0.05 -1.43
N SER A 326 29.37 -0.02 -0.30
CA SER A 326 27.95 -0.37 -0.17
C SER A 326 27.03 0.41 -1.11
N ARG A 327 27.24 1.73 -1.26
CA ARG A 327 26.41 2.57 -2.15
C ARG A 327 26.55 2.17 -3.62
N THR A 328 27.78 1.90 -4.06
CA THR A 328 28.08 1.55 -5.45
C THR A 328 27.68 0.12 -5.75
N VAL A 329 28.01 -0.83 -4.87
CA VAL A 329 27.67 -2.24 -5.09
C VAL A 329 26.17 -2.51 -4.95
N ALA A 330 25.41 -1.72 -4.19
CA ALA A 330 23.95 -1.85 -4.14
C ALA A 330 23.30 -1.55 -5.50
N VAL A 331 23.76 -0.50 -6.20
CA VAL A 331 23.28 -0.17 -7.56
C VAL A 331 23.64 -1.28 -8.53
N TRP A 332 24.89 -1.74 -8.53
CA TRP A 332 25.30 -2.85 -9.39
C TRP A 332 24.60 -4.16 -9.07
N SER A 333 24.30 -4.42 -7.80
CA SER A 333 23.54 -5.60 -7.39
C SER A 333 22.12 -5.57 -7.95
N PHE A 334 21.45 -4.41 -7.89
CA PHE A 334 20.13 -4.26 -8.51
C PHE A 334 20.18 -4.46 -10.03
N LEU A 335 21.13 -3.82 -10.73
CA LEU A 335 21.26 -3.96 -12.18
C LEU A 335 21.58 -5.40 -12.61
N ALA A 336 22.46 -6.08 -11.87
CA ALA A 336 22.77 -7.49 -12.11
C ALA A 336 21.53 -8.35 -11.88
N ALA A 337 20.90 -8.28 -10.71
CA ALA A 337 19.70 -9.05 -10.38
C ALA A 337 18.57 -8.84 -11.40
N LEU A 338 18.35 -7.59 -11.82
CA LEU A 338 17.39 -7.24 -12.87
C LEU A 338 17.73 -7.93 -14.19
N SER A 339 18.99 -7.91 -14.62
CA SER A 339 19.41 -8.55 -15.86
C SER A 339 19.19 -10.06 -15.84
N TYR A 340 19.50 -10.73 -14.72
CA TYR A 340 19.20 -12.16 -14.55
C TYR A 340 17.70 -12.42 -14.64
N ALA A 341 16.89 -11.67 -13.88
CA ALA A 341 15.46 -11.84 -13.82
C ALA A 341 14.78 -11.57 -15.18
N LEU A 342 15.23 -10.56 -15.93
CA LEU A 342 14.74 -10.26 -17.27
C LEU A 342 15.06 -11.41 -18.24
N HIS A 343 16.30 -11.90 -18.24
CA HIS A 343 16.74 -12.93 -19.18
C HIS A 343 16.01 -14.27 -18.99
N VAL A 344 15.78 -14.72 -17.75
CA VAL A 344 15.04 -15.98 -17.50
C VAL A 344 13.52 -15.87 -17.67
N THR A 345 13.00 -14.69 -18.02
CA THR A 345 11.56 -14.47 -18.18
C THR A 345 11.17 -14.25 -19.64
N PRO A 346 10.30 -15.06 -20.25
CA PRO A 346 9.52 -16.14 -19.67
C PRO A 346 10.29 -17.47 -19.67
N GLY A 347 10.06 -18.30 -18.65
CA GLY A 347 10.80 -19.54 -18.51
C GLY A 347 11.08 -19.87 -17.06
N ALA A 348 12.36 -19.88 -16.68
CA ALA A 348 12.84 -20.32 -15.37
C ALA A 348 12.68 -19.26 -14.25
N PHE A 349 11.93 -18.17 -14.49
CA PHE A 349 11.67 -17.17 -13.47
C PHE A 349 10.79 -17.71 -12.34
N PHE A 350 11.11 -17.32 -11.11
CA PHE A 350 10.35 -17.68 -9.93
C PHE A 350 10.00 -16.45 -9.08
N GLY A 351 9.07 -16.61 -8.12
CA GLY A 351 8.66 -15.52 -7.23
C GLY A 351 9.82 -14.92 -6.43
N LEU A 352 10.82 -15.74 -6.10
CA LEU A 352 12.06 -15.33 -5.43
C LEU A 352 12.81 -14.24 -6.22
N ASP A 353 12.95 -14.39 -7.53
CA ASP A 353 13.71 -13.44 -8.37
C ASP A 353 13.09 -12.04 -8.32
N LYS A 354 11.75 -11.97 -8.26
CA LYS A 354 11.03 -10.70 -8.07
C LYS A 354 11.36 -10.05 -6.74
N ILE A 355 11.25 -10.82 -5.64
CA ILE A 355 11.51 -10.28 -4.30
C ILE A 355 12.97 -9.86 -4.16
N ASN A 356 13.91 -10.61 -4.74
CA ASN A 356 15.32 -10.25 -4.80
C ASN A 356 15.54 -8.91 -5.52
N CYS A 357 14.92 -8.71 -6.68
CA CYS A 357 14.97 -7.43 -7.39
C CYS A 357 14.38 -6.28 -6.56
N PHE A 358 13.25 -6.50 -5.88
CA PHE A 358 12.63 -5.46 -5.04
C PHE A 358 13.50 -5.09 -3.84
N LEU A 359 14.05 -6.09 -3.14
CA LEU A 359 14.97 -5.87 -2.03
C LEU A 359 16.21 -5.11 -2.50
N ALA A 360 16.85 -5.54 -3.61
CA ALA A 360 18.01 -4.86 -4.17
C ALA A 360 17.72 -3.40 -4.55
N MET A 361 16.57 -3.16 -5.20
CA MET A 361 16.09 -1.83 -5.57
C MET A 361 15.93 -0.92 -4.35
N TYR A 362 15.34 -1.39 -3.26
CA TYR A 362 15.14 -0.54 -2.09
C TYR A 362 16.40 -0.34 -1.25
N VAL A 363 17.24 -1.36 -1.15
CA VAL A 363 18.53 -1.26 -0.43
C VAL A 363 19.44 -0.19 -1.05
N MET A 364 19.41 0.01 -2.37
CA MET A 364 20.24 1.04 -3.03
C MET A 364 19.79 2.49 -2.73
N LEU A 365 18.55 2.71 -2.27
CA LEU A 365 18.01 4.05 -2.03
C LEU A 365 18.49 4.67 -0.72
N GLY A 366 18.85 3.86 0.27
CA GLY A 366 19.26 4.33 1.60
C GLY A 366 20.74 4.07 1.90
N PRO A 367 21.24 4.53 3.07
CA PRO A 367 22.63 4.34 3.48
C PRO A 367 22.83 2.93 4.06
N CYS A 368 22.67 1.91 3.23
CA CYS A 368 22.69 0.50 3.66
C CYS A 368 24.03 0.03 4.23
N GLY A 369 25.11 0.78 4.00
CA GLY A 369 26.44 0.57 4.60
C GLY A 369 26.70 1.41 5.86
N ALA A 370 25.70 2.08 6.43
CA ALA A 370 25.88 2.91 7.62
C ALA A 370 26.13 2.09 8.89
N ARG A 371 25.53 0.89 9.00
CA ARG A 371 25.78 -0.06 10.10
C ARG A 371 26.08 -1.46 9.55
N TYR A 372 26.60 -2.34 10.40
CA TYR A 372 26.87 -3.75 10.10
C TYR A 372 27.60 -3.95 8.76
N SER A 373 28.63 -3.14 8.52
CA SER A 373 29.32 -3.05 7.24
C SER A 373 30.83 -2.91 7.42
N VAL A 374 31.59 -3.46 6.46
CA VAL A 374 33.04 -3.25 6.40
C VAL A 374 33.37 -1.78 6.11
N ASP A 375 32.54 -1.06 5.34
CA ASP A 375 32.71 0.37 5.11
C ASP A 375 32.76 1.17 6.41
N ARG A 376 31.85 0.89 7.35
CA ARG A 376 31.85 1.54 8.68
C ARG A 376 33.10 1.15 9.47
N LEU A 377 33.44 -0.13 9.49
CA LEU A 377 34.65 -0.61 10.17
C LEU A 377 35.91 0.09 9.65
N LEU A 378 36.02 0.30 8.34
CA LEU A 378 37.14 1.02 7.72
C LEU A 378 37.14 2.51 8.08
N ARG A 379 35.98 3.18 8.18
CA ARG A 379 35.89 4.58 8.62
C ARG A 379 36.31 4.75 10.08
N ILE A 380 35.90 3.84 10.97
CA ILE A 380 36.33 3.80 12.37
C ILE A 380 37.84 3.59 12.46
N ARG A 381 38.38 2.59 11.74
CA ARG A 381 39.83 2.31 11.74
C ARG A 381 40.67 3.48 11.20
N ARG A 382 40.12 4.29 10.31
CA ARG A 382 40.76 5.51 9.77
C ARG A 382 40.58 6.73 10.66
N GLY A 383 39.86 6.61 11.79
CA GLY A 383 39.56 7.72 12.69
C GLY A 383 38.59 8.77 12.11
N VAL A 384 37.79 8.41 11.10
CA VAL A 384 36.83 9.30 10.43
C VAL A 384 35.47 9.29 11.14
N GLU A 385 35.11 8.18 11.78
CA GLU A 385 33.84 7.98 12.48
C GLU A 385 34.12 7.42 13.88
N ASP A 386 33.31 7.80 14.88
CA ASP A 386 33.45 7.27 16.24
C ASP A 386 33.08 5.77 16.28
N ALA A 387 33.81 5.03 17.11
CA ALA A 387 33.51 3.64 17.39
C ALA A 387 32.28 3.46 18.29
N ASP A 388 31.77 4.55 18.89
CA ASP A 388 30.58 4.53 19.73
C ASP A 388 29.41 3.80 19.03
N PRO A 389 28.93 2.66 19.59
CA PRO A 389 27.78 1.94 19.06
C PRO A 389 26.46 2.72 19.25
N ASP A 390 26.42 3.66 20.20
CA ASP A 390 25.23 4.47 20.49
C ASP A 390 25.13 5.71 19.59
N TYR A 391 26.20 6.04 18.85
CA TYR A 391 26.14 7.02 17.76
C TYR A 391 25.18 6.54 16.66
N VAL A 392 24.25 7.41 16.28
CA VAL A 392 23.25 7.18 15.21
C VAL A 392 23.36 8.28 14.18
N ASP A 393 23.83 7.95 12.98
CA ASP A 393 23.70 8.81 11.81
C ASP A 393 22.33 8.55 11.16
N GLU A 394 21.30 9.20 11.71
CA GLU A 394 19.93 9.08 11.22
C GLU A 394 19.83 9.62 9.78
N SER A 395 19.07 8.92 8.93
CA SER A 395 18.93 9.30 7.53
C SER A 395 17.50 9.24 7.05
N TRP A 396 17.03 10.32 6.42
CA TRP A 396 15.72 10.34 5.77
C TRP A 396 15.63 9.32 4.61
N THR A 397 16.75 9.04 3.93
CA THR A 397 16.79 8.03 2.87
C THR A 397 16.69 6.59 3.42
N ALA A 398 17.11 6.36 4.67
CA ALA A 398 16.87 5.08 5.35
C ALA A 398 15.38 4.89 5.62
N ASN A 399 14.71 5.94 6.12
CA ASN A 399 13.27 5.94 6.32
C ASN A 399 12.53 5.73 5.00
N LEU A 400 12.87 6.48 3.95
CA LEU A 400 12.29 6.33 2.61
C LEU A 400 12.35 4.88 2.11
N ALA A 401 13.54 4.26 2.15
CA ALA A 401 13.72 2.87 1.71
C ALA A 401 12.87 1.90 2.53
N LEU A 402 12.85 2.04 3.86
CA LEU A 402 12.04 1.19 4.74
C LEU A 402 10.53 1.36 4.49
N ARG A 403 10.04 2.61 4.31
CA ARG A 403 8.64 2.88 3.99
C ARG A 403 8.23 2.30 2.64
N LEU A 404 9.10 2.37 1.64
CA LEU A 404 8.85 1.76 0.34
C LEU A 404 8.78 0.23 0.44
N ILE A 405 9.69 -0.42 1.19
CA ILE A 405 9.60 -1.87 1.46
C ILE A 405 8.30 -2.22 2.16
N GLN A 406 7.92 -1.46 3.21
CA GLN A 406 6.69 -1.68 3.97
C GLN A 406 5.44 -1.60 3.08
N LEU A 407 5.32 -0.55 2.27
CA LEU A 407 4.17 -0.34 1.39
C LEU A 407 4.15 -1.35 0.24
N HIS A 408 5.29 -1.66 -0.37
CA HIS A 408 5.34 -2.67 -1.42
C HIS A 408 4.99 -4.06 -0.88
N LEU A 409 5.46 -4.43 0.33
CA LEU A 409 5.06 -5.68 0.98
C LEU A 409 3.55 -5.74 1.24
N CYS A 410 2.95 -4.63 1.69
CA CYS A 410 1.50 -4.52 1.83
C CYS A 410 0.78 -4.78 0.50
N VAL A 411 1.28 -4.23 -0.61
CA VAL A 411 0.75 -4.49 -1.95
C VAL A 411 0.93 -5.96 -2.32
N ILE A 412 2.10 -6.56 -2.12
CA ILE A 412 2.36 -7.98 -2.44
C ILE A 412 1.38 -8.90 -1.73
N TYR A 413 1.16 -8.73 -0.43
CA TYR A 413 0.23 -9.57 0.33
C TYR A 413 -1.22 -9.30 -0.03
N LEU A 414 -1.64 -8.03 -0.04
CA LEU A 414 -3.00 -7.65 -0.40
C LEU A 414 -3.35 -8.28 -1.73
N PHE A 415 -2.45 -8.09 -2.69
CA PHE A 415 -2.68 -8.60 -4.00
C PHE A 415 -2.68 -10.15 -3.95
N GLY A 416 -1.67 -10.80 -3.35
CA GLY A 416 -1.64 -12.26 -3.20
C GLY A 416 -2.95 -12.86 -2.66
N GLY A 417 -3.60 -12.18 -1.71
CA GLY A 417 -4.89 -12.56 -1.15
C GLY A 417 -6.02 -12.49 -2.17
N PHE A 418 -6.11 -11.42 -2.96
CA PHE A 418 -7.14 -11.34 -3.99
C PHE A 418 -6.94 -12.33 -5.14
N GLY A 419 -5.68 -12.65 -5.47
CA GLY A 419 -5.38 -13.74 -6.40
C GLY A 419 -5.95 -15.08 -5.91
N LYS A 420 -5.85 -15.35 -4.60
CA LYS A 420 -6.43 -16.55 -3.99
C LYS A 420 -7.96 -16.55 -4.01
N LEU A 421 -8.60 -15.40 -3.81
CA LEU A 421 -10.07 -15.29 -3.87
C LEU A 421 -10.68 -15.67 -5.24
N GLN A 422 -9.89 -15.69 -6.31
CA GLN A 422 -10.36 -16.15 -7.62
C GLN A 422 -10.40 -17.68 -7.74
N GLY A 423 -9.60 -18.38 -6.94
CA GLY A 423 -9.50 -19.84 -6.99
C GLY A 423 -10.56 -20.51 -6.11
N ARG A 424 -11.41 -21.34 -6.71
CA ARG A 424 -12.44 -22.12 -5.98
C ARG A 424 -11.86 -22.93 -4.81
N MET A 425 -10.65 -23.49 -4.96
CA MET A 425 -9.99 -24.30 -3.93
C MET A 425 -9.65 -23.53 -2.65
N TRP A 426 -9.48 -22.21 -2.73
CA TRP A 426 -9.26 -21.37 -1.54
C TRP A 426 -10.53 -21.15 -0.75
N TRP A 427 -11.69 -21.18 -1.41
CA TRP A 427 -13.01 -21.11 -0.77
C TRP A 427 -13.46 -22.45 -0.19
N THR A 428 -13.13 -23.56 -0.85
CA THR A 428 -13.43 -24.91 -0.32
C THR A 428 -12.44 -25.32 0.78
N GLY A 429 -11.31 -24.62 0.92
CA GLY A 429 -10.26 -24.93 1.88
C GLY A 429 -9.31 -26.06 1.44
N GLU A 430 -9.49 -26.58 0.22
CA GLU A 430 -8.70 -27.68 -0.34
C GLU A 430 -7.30 -27.23 -0.79
N SER A 431 -7.06 -25.93 -0.97
CA SER A 431 -5.80 -25.40 -1.49
C SER A 431 -4.57 -25.80 -0.67
N ILE A 432 -4.67 -25.79 0.66
CA ILE A 432 -3.57 -26.18 1.55
C ILE A 432 -3.27 -27.67 1.43
N TRP A 433 -4.32 -28.52 1.41
CA TRP A 433 -4.16 -29.95 1.20
C TRP A 433 -3.49 -30.24 -0.15
N MET A 434 -4.00 -29.64 -1.24
CA MET A 434 -3.45 -29.83 -2.58
C MET A 434 -1.99 -29.37 -2.68
N SER A 435 -1.61 -28.32 -1.94
CA SER A 435 -0.23 -27.83 -1.90
C SER A 435 0.72 -28.83 -1.22
N VAL A 436 0.32 -29.39 -0.07
CA VAL A 436 1.18 -30.33 0.67
C VAL A 436 1.13 -31.77 0.15
N ALA A 437 0.07 -32.12 -0.57
CA ALA A 437 -0.05 -33.42 -1.25
C ALA A 437 0.77 -33.47 -2.55
N ASN A 438 1.15 -32.32 -3.10
CA ASN A 438 1.98 -32.26 -4.29
C ASN A 438 3.43 -32.64 -3.97
N VAL A 439 3.81 -33.85 -4.38
CA VAL A 439 5.13 -34.44 -4.10
C VAL A 439 6.27 -33.59 -4.67
N GLU A 440 6.05 -32.92 -5.80
CA GLU A 440 7.06 -32.07 -6.45
C GLU A 440 7.32 -30.75 -5.69
N TYR A 441 6.40 -30.35 -4.81
CA TYR A 441 6.47 -29.09 -4.06
C TYR A 441 6.68 -29.28 -2.56
N ARG A 442 6.81 -30.51 -2.05
CA ARG A 442 6.90 -30.77 -0.61
C ARG A 442 8.29 -31.28 -0.22
N SER A 443 8.88 -30.71 0.83
CA SER A 443 10.10 -31.23 1.47
C SER A 443 9.83 -32.09 2.69
N LEU A 444 8.65 -31.92 3.31
CA LEU A 444 8.21 -32.74 4.45
C LEU A 444 6.98 -33.54 4.05
N ASP A 445 6.91 -34.79 4.49
CA ASP A 445 5.71 -35.60 4.31
C ASP A 445 4.62 -35.16 5.30
N MET A 446 3.64 -34.42 4.77
CA MET A 446 2.48 -33.94 5.52
C MET A 446 1.18 -34.69 5.16
N THR A 447 1.25 -35.92 4.61
CA THR A 447 0.03 -36.68 4.26
C THR A 447 -0.85 -36.99 5.47
N TRP A 448 -0.30 -36.95 6.69
CA TRP A 448 -1.07 -37.05 7.93
C TRP A 448 -2.18 -35.99 8.03
N LEU A 449 -2.05 -34.86 7.31
CA LEU A 449 -3.06 -33.82 7.19
C LEU A 449 -4.35 -34.34 6.53
N ALA A 450 -4.29 -35.44 5.77
CA ALA A 450 -5.47 -36.13 5.24
C ALA A 450 -6.44 -36.56 6.34
N GLY A 451 -5.93 -36.87 7.54
CA GLY A 451 -6.75 -37.19 8.71
C GLY A 451 -7.35 -35.96 9.41
N HIS A 452 -6.95 -34.76 9.01
CA HIS A 452 -7.26 -33.48 9.67
C HIS A 452 -7.66 -32.38 8.67
N LEU A 453 -8.50 -32.70 7.68
CA LEU A 453 -8.86 -31.75 6.61
C LEU A 453 -9.45 -30.43 7.11
N ARG A 454 -10.17 -30.44 8.24
CA ARG A 454 -10.65 -29.20 8.90
C ARG A 454 -9.52 -28.25 9.28
N MET A 455 -8.34 -28.78 9.63
CA MET A 455 -7.16 -27.97 9.90
C MET A 455 -6.61 -27.37 8.61
N ALA A 456 -6.58 -28.13 7.51
CA ALA A 456 -6.19 -27.62 6.19
C ALA A 456 -7.13 -26.51 5.71
N GLU A 457 -8.44 -26.68 5.90
CA GLU A 457 -9.46 -25.66 5.63
C GLU A 457 -9.21 -24.40 6.47
N LEU A 458 -8.99 -24.52 7.78
CA LEU A 458 -8.71 -23.37 8.64
C LEU A 458 -7.45 -22.63 8.22
N LEU A 459 -6.39 -23.35 7.85
CA LEU A 459 -5.13 -22.76 7.36
C LEU A 459 -5.33 -22.06 6.01
N ALA A 460 -6.17 -22.60 5.12
CA ALA A 460 -6.47 -21.99 3.82
C ALA A 460 -7.14 -20.63 4.01
N HIS A 461 -8.22 -20.59 4.81
CA HIS A 461 -8.94 -19.36 5.11
C HIS A 461 -8.10 -18.39 5.94
N GLY A 462 -7.30 -18.89 6.88
CA GLY A 462 -6.36 -18.10 7.67
C GLY A 462 -5.29 -17.43 6.81
N THR A 463 -4.78 -18.13 5.78
CA THR A 463 -3.84 -17.56 4.80
C THR A 463 -4.48 -16.44 3.99
N VAL A 464 -5.70 -16.66 3.48
CA VAL A 464 -6.45 -15.64 2.73
C VAL A 464 -6.72 -14.41 3.62
N PHE A 465 -7.18 -14.62 4.84
CA PHE A 465 -7.40 -13.54 5.81
C PHE A 465 -6.10 -12.78 6.09
N PHE A 466 -5.02 -13.49 6.40
CA PHE A 466 -3.73 -12.87 6.67
C PHE A 466 -3.28 -11.98 5.51
N GLU A 467 -3.30 -12.49 4.28
CA GLU A 467 -2.84 -11.75 3.10
C GLU A 467 -3.70 -10.52 2.78
N LEU A 468 -5.03 -10.65 2.86
CA LEU A 468 -5.96 -9.53 2.59
C LEU A 468 -5.87 -8.43 3.64
N PHE A 469 -5.73 -8.79 4.91
CA PHE A 469 -5.78 -7.84 6.01
C PHE A 469 -4.39 -7.39 6.50
N TYR A 470 -3.30 -7.99 6.01
CA TYR A 470 -1.92 -7.62 6.37
C TYR A 470 -1.71 -6.10 6.24
N CYS A 471 -2.09 -5.54 5.09
CA CYS A 471 -1.88 -4.13 4.77
C CYS A 471 -2.58 -3.15 5.72
N CYS A 472 -3.61 -3.59 6.43
CA CYS A 472 -4.33 -2.80 7.43
C CYS A 472 -3.80 -3.08 8.84
N LEU A 473 -3.65 -4.37 9.20
CA LEU A 473 -3.34 -4.79 10.56
C LEU A 473 -1.89 -4.49 10.97
N ILE A 474 -0.93 -4.54 10.04
CA ILE A 474 0.50 -4.36 10.36
C ILE A 474 0.84 -2.97 10.94
N TRP A 475 0.04 -1.96 10.61
CA TRP A 475 0.25 -0.59 11.08
C TRP A 475 -0.18 -0.40 12.54
N SER A 476 -1.11 -1.21 13.04
CA SER A 476 -1.54 -1.16 14.44
C SER A 476 -0.43 -1.65 15.36
N ARG A 477 -0.04 -0.81 16.32
CA ARG A 477 1.01 -1.14 17.30
C ARG A 477 0.72 -2.41 18.10
N TRP A 478 -0.56 -2.74 18.30
CA TRP A 478 -1.00 -3.92 19.04
C TRP A 478 -1.07 -5.17 18.17
N ALA A 479 -1.57 -5.05 16.93
CA ALA A 479 -1.68 -6.19 16.03
C ALA A 479 -0.35 -6.56 15.39
N ARG A 480 0.54 -5.60 15.15
CA ARG A 480 1.85 -5.79 14.49
C ARG A 480 2.64 -7.01 14.98
N PRO A 481 2.90 -7.22 16.30
CA PRO A 481 3.65 -8.39 16.74
C PRO A 481 2.98 -9.71 16.35
N TRP A 482 1.65 -9.79 16.41
CA TRP A 482 0.88 -10.99 16.01
C TRP A 482 0.90 -11.20 14.50
N VAL A 483 0.79 -10.12 13.71
CA VAL A 483 0.90 -10.19 12.25
C VAL A 483 2.30 -10.65 11.84
N LEU A 484 3.36 -10.12 12.46
CA LEU A 484 4.74 -10.55 12.18
C LEU A 484 4.99 -12.00 12.62
N LEU A 485 4.45 -12.43 13.77
CA LEU A 485 4.53 -13.83 14.19
C LEU A 485 3.80 -14.76 13.21
N THR A 486 2.65 -14.33 12.70
CA THR A 486 1.92 -15.07 11.66
C THR A 486 2.73 -15.14 10.37
N ALA A 487 3.38 -14.04 9.95
CA ALA A 487 4.28 -14.03 8.80
C ALA A 487 5.44 -15.02 8.98
N VAL A 488 6.04 -15.07 10.18
CA VAL A 488 7.06 -16.08 10.53
C VAL A 488 6.51 -17.49 10.39
N GLY A 489 5.32 -17.78 10.92
CA GLY A 489 4.69 -19.09 10.81
C GLY A 489 4.40 -19.51 9.37
N VAL A 490 3.80 -18.63 8.58
CA VAL A 490 3.46 -18.89 7.17
C VAL A 490 4.71 -19.13 6.34
N HIS A 491 5.72 -18.27 6.47
CA HIS A 491 6.96 -18.43 5.69
C HIS A 491 7.83 -19.58 6.21
N ALA A 492 7.82 -19.89 7.50
CA ALA A 492 8.45 -21.10 8.01
C ALA A 492 7.79 -22.36 7.44
N PHE A 493 6.46 -22.38 7.32
CA PHE A 493 5.75 -23.47 6.65
C PHE A 493 6.15 -23.58 5.17
N ILE A 494 6.18 -22.48 4.42
CA ILE A 494 6.61 -22.49 3.01
C ILE A 494 8.07 -22.96 2.87
N GLY A 495 8.96 -22.47 3.73
CA GLY A 495 10.38 -22.79 3.66
C GLY A 495 10.69 -24.23 4.05
N LEU A 496 10.08 -24.74 5.12
CA LEU A 496 10.38 -26.06 5.68
C LEU A 496 9.51 -27.16 5.06
N ALA A 497 8.21 -26.91 4.88
CA ALA A 497 7.29 -27.93 4.38
C ALA A 497 7.18 -27.92 2.86
N MET A 498 7.18 -26.74 2.22
CA MET A 498 7.02 -26.61 0.76
C MET A 498 8.34 -26.46 -0.01
N GLY A 499 9.50 -26.63 0.65
CA GLY A 499 10.79 -26.66 -0.02
C GLY A 499 11.23 -25.36 -0.68
N MET A 500 10.74 -24.22 -0.22
CA MET A 500 11.10 -22.90 -0.76
C MET A 500 11.75 -21.99 0.31
N PRO A 501 12.86 -22.41 0.94
CA PRO A 501 13.47 -21.67 2.05
C PRO A 501 14.00 -20.29 1.65
N GLU A 502 14.49 -20.13 0.42
CA GLU A 502 14.98 -18.85 -0.10
C GLU A 502 13.85 -17.83 -0.23
N PHE A 503 12.71 -18.24 -0.80
CA PHE A 503 11.53 -17.38 -0.92
C PHE A 503 10.98 -16.99 0.44
N ALA A 504 10.89 -17.95 1.37
CA ALA A 504 10.49 -17.70 2.75
C ALA A 504 11.42 -16.65 3.42
N LEU A 505 12.73 -16.81 3.29
CA LEU A 505 13.71 -15.88 3.86
C LEU A 505 13.60 -14.49 3.22
N ALA A 506 13.39 -14.39 1.90
CA ALA A 506 13.21 -13.13 1.20
C ALA A 506 11.96 -12.38 1.70
N MET A 507 10.85 -13.09 1.86
CA MET A 507 9.62 -12.51 2.41
C MET A 507 9.81 -12.07 3.87
N LEU A 508 10.45 -12.88 4.72
CA LEU A 508 10.76 -12.49 6.10
C LEU A 508 11.69 -11.28 6.18
N THR A 509 12.62 -11.16 5.23
CA THR A 509 13.51 -10.00 5.11
C THR A 509 12.72 -8.72 4.81
N MET A 510 11.71 -8.77 3.93
CA MET A 510 10.81 -7.63 3.73
C MET A 510 9.99 -7.31 5.00
N ASN A 511 9.48 -8.34 5.70
CA ASN A 511 8.74 -8.14 6.96
C ASN A 511 9.61 -7.50 8.05
N ALA A 512 10.94 -7.73 8.02
CA ALA A 512 11.88 -7.12 8.95
C ALA A 512 11.86 -5.58 8.92
N ALA A 513 11.39 -4.97 7.82
CA ALA A 513 11.21 -3.53 7.74
C ALA A 513 10.19 -2.97 8.76
N PHE A 514 9.34 -3.81 9.34
CA PHE A 514 8.38 -3.43 10.40
C PHE A 514 8.91 -3.68 11.82
N LEU A 515 10.10 -4.27 11.99
CA LEU A 515 10.66 -4.54 13.31
C LEU A 515 11.08 -3.25 14.03
N PRO A 516 10.92 -3.18 15.36
CA PRO A 516 11.46 -2.08 16.14
C PRO A 516 12.99 -2.02 16.01
N VAL A 517 13.53 -0.83 15.79
CA VAL A 517 14.98 -0.58 15.74
C VAL A 517 15.69 -1.11 16.98
N ALA A 518 15.09 -0.91 18.17
CA ALA A 518 15.63 -1.38 19.45
C ALA A 518 15.83 -2.91 19.48
N LEU A 519 14.94 -3.68 18.85
CA LEU A 519 15.06 -5.13 18.78
C LEU A 519 16.24 -5.53 17.88
N VAL A 520 16.34 -4.91 16.69
CA VAL A 520 17.43 -5.21 15.73
C VAL A 520 18.79 -4.85 16.34
N ARG A 521 18.91 -3.67 16.95
CA ARG A 521 20.14 -3.22 17.62
C ARG A 521 20.49 -4.10 18.81
N GLY A 522 19.50 -4.48 19.64
CA GLY A 522 19.72 -5.37 20.78
C GLY A 522 20.31 -6.73 20.38
N VAL A 523 19.98 -7.23 19.18
CA VAL A 523 20.52 -8.50 18.66
C VAL A 523 21.86 -8.30 17.95
N LEU A 524 21.98 -7.30 17.07
CA LEU A 524 23.12 -7.17 16.17
C LEU A 524 24.28 -6.34 16.74
N ASP A 525 24.01 -5.32 17.56
CA ASP A 525 25.07 -4.49 18.13
C ASP A 525 26.05 -5.32 19.00
N PRO A 526 25.60 -6.26 19.88
CA PRO A 526 26.52 -7.11 20.64
C PRO A 526 27.41 -8.02 19.79
N ILE A 527 26.92 -8.47 18.64
CA ILE A 527 27.70 -9.27 17.68
C ILE A 527 28.73 -8.39 17.00
N SER A 528 28.35 -7.19 16.57
CA SER A 528 29.23 -6.25 15.87
C SER A 528 30.35 -5.65 16.73
N LYS A 529 30.19 -5.66 18.06
CA LYS A 529 31.20 -5.19 19.03
C LYS A 529 32.33 -6.21 19.25
N ARG A 530 32.09 -7.49 18.94
CA ARG A 530 33.08 -8.56 19.04
C ARG A 530 33.88 -8.63 17.75
#